data_AF-A0A1H9LBX9-F1
#
_entry.id   AF-A0A1H9LBX9-F1
#
_cell.length_a   1.000
_cell.length_b   1.000
_cell.length_c   1.000
_cell.angle_alpha   90.00
_cell.angle_beta   90.00
_cell.angle_gamma   90.00
#
_symmetry.space_group_name_H-M   'P 1'
#
loop_
_entity.id
_entity.type
_entity.pdbx_description
1 polymer ?
#
loop_
_entity_poly.entity_id
_entity_poly.type
_entity_poly.pdbx_seq_one_letter_code
_entity_poly.pdbx_strand_id
1 'polypeptide(L)' 'MRLEPPRSHHISYVPFVYLLRCSDGSFYVGSTRDLEQRLTEHALGVVK' A
#
# COMPACT_ATOMS: atom_id res chain seq x y z
N MET A 1 -19.57 3.60 37.70
CA MET A 1 -19.05 4.67 36.82
C MET A 1 -17.67 4.24 36.34
N ARG A 2 -17.59 3.54 35.20
CA ARG A 2 -16.31 3.16 34.56
C ARG A 2 -16.10 4.09 33.38
N LEU A 3 -14.95 4.76 33.33
CA LEU A 3 -14.54 5.59 32.20
C LEU A 3 -14.02 4.65 31.11
N GLU A 4 -14.75 4.59 29.99
CA GLU A 4 -14.32 3.87 28.79
C GLU A 4 -13.07 4.56 28.20
N PRO A 5 -12.07 3.82 27.72
CA PRO A 5 -10.88 4.41 27.11
C PRO A 5 -11.27 5.22 25.85
N PRO A 6 -10.54 6.32 25.53
CA PRO A 6 -10.84 7.11 24.33
C PRO A 6 -10.74 6.22 23.09
N ARG A 7 -11.77 6.25 22.24
CA ARG A 7 -11.78 5.53 20.96
C ARG A 7 -10.54 5.96 20.17
N SER A 8 -9.61 5.02 19.99
CA SER A 8 -8.39 5.23 19.23
C SER A 8 -8.77 5.73 17.84
N HIS A 9 -8.35 6.95 17.52
CA HIS A 9 -8.70 7.59 16.27
C HIS A 9 -8.09 6.79 15.12
N HIS A 10 -8.95 6.40 14.20
CA HIS A 10 -8.65 5.63 13.01
C HIS A 10 -7.53 6.34 12.23
N ILE A 11 -6.31 5.78 12.22
CA ILE A 11 -5.23 6.27 11.36
C ILE A 11 -5.77 6.24 9.93
N SER A 12 -5.99 7.42 9.36
CA SER A 12 -6.48 7.55 7.99
C SER A 12 -5.34 7.15 7.08
N TYR A 13 -5.41 5.91 6.58
CA TYR A 13 -4.43 5.38 5.67
C TYR A 13 -4.51 6.15 4.34
N VAL A 14 -3.43 6.80 3.92
CA VAL A 14 -3.34 7.47 2.61
C VAL A 14 -3.20 6.43 1.50
N PRO A 15 -4.16 6.31 0.56
CA PRO A 15 -4.02 5.44 -0.59
C PRO A 15 -3.06 6.06 -1.61
N PHE A 16 -2.27 5.21 -2.27
CA PHE A 16 -1.36 5.59 -3.35
C PHE A 16 -1.85 5.06 -4.69
N VAL A 17 -1.66 5.86 -5.73
CA VAL A 17 -1.67 5.44 -7.14
C VAL A 17 -0.25 5.62 -7.67
N TYR A 18 0.24 4.64 -8.44
CA TYR A 18 1.64 4.62 -8.88
C TYR A 18 1.77 4.09 -10.32
N LEU A 19 2.89 4.44 -10.96
CA LEU A 19 3.37 3.82 -12.20
C LEU A 19 4.67 3.07 -11.92
N LEU A 20 4.76 1.82 -12.36
CA LEU A 20 5.99 1.03 -12.40
C LEU A 20 6.44 0.86 -13.84
N ARG A 21 7.74 0.97 -14.08
CA ARG A 21 8.34 0.63 -15.37
C ARG A 21 8.79 -0.84 -15.32
N CYS A 22 8.17 -1.67 -16.14
CA CYS A 22 8.50 -3.08 -16.26
C CYS A 22 9.82 -3.27 -17.01
N SER A 23 10.41 -4.47 -16.89
CA SER A 23 11.68 -4.82 -17.55
C SER A 23 11.60 -4.80 -19.08
N ASP A 24 10.42 -5.01 -19.65
CA ASP A 24 10.12 -4.92 -21.08
C ASP A 24 9.94 -3.47 -21.56
N GLY A 25 10.07 -2.48 -20.67
CA GLY A 25 9.88 -1.06 -20.97
C GLY A 25 8.43 -0.61 -20.95
N SER A 26 7.46 -1.50 -20.70
CA SER A 26 6.06 -1.13 -20.49
C SER A 26 5.84 -0.41 -19.16
N PHE A 27 4.71 0.27 -19.02
CA PHE A 27 4.29 0.88 -17.77
C PHE A 27 3.08 0.15 -17.19
N TYR A 28 3.18 -0.22 -15.92
CA TYR A 28 2.10 -0.78 -15.12
C TYR A 28 1.52 0.29 -14.18
N VAL A 29 0.21 0.46 -14.16
CA VAL A 29 -0.51 1.35 -13.24
C VAL A 29 -1.15 0.51 -12.14
N GLY A 30 -0.99 0.92 -10.89
CA GLY A 30 -1.62 0.26 -9.76
C GLY A 30 -2.01 1.21 -8.64
N SER A 31 -2.78 0.70 -7.69
CA SER A 31 -3.04 1.37 -6.41
C SER A 31 -2.71 0.45 -5.24
N THR A 32 -2.30 1.05 -4.14
CA THR A 32 -1.98 0.31 -2.90
C THR A 32 -2.20 1.21 -1.70
N ARG A 33 -2.33 0.57 -0.55
CA ARG A 33 -2.18 1.24 0.73
C ARG A 33 -0.68 1.25 1.06
N ASP A 34 -0.02 0.10 1.03
CA ASP A 34 1.42 0.04 1.30
C ASP A 34 2.26 0.05 0.01
N LEU A 35 3.01 1.12 -0.24
CA LEU A 35 3.86 1.27 -1.43
C LEU A 35 5.14 0.45 -1.34
N GLU A 36 5.77 0.42 -0.17
CA GLU A 36 7.08 -0.23 0.03
C GLU A 36 6.94 -1.76 -0.05
N GLN A 37 5.89 -2.30 0.55
CA GLN A 37 5.52 -3.71 0.38
C GLN A 37 5.30 -4.04 -1.10
N ARG A 38 4.54 -3.22 -1.82
CA ARG A 38 4.19 -3.49 -3.23
C ARG A 38 5.42 -3.47 -4.15
N LEU A 39 6.36 -2.56 -3.91
CA LEU A 39 7.62 -2.52 -4.65
C LEU A 39 8.43 -3.80 -4.43
N THR A 40 8.48 -4.29 -3.20
CA THR A 40 9.17 -5.53 -2.84
C THR A 40 8.53 -6.75 -3.52
N GLU A 41 7.20 -6.86 -3.46
CA GLU A 41 6.43 -7.93 -4.13
C GLU A 41 6.70 -7.97 -5.63
N HIS A 42 6.69 -6.80 -6.30
CA HIS A 42 6.98 -6.69 -7.72
C HIS A 42 8.40 -7.13 -8.06
N ALA A 43 9.39 -6.69 -7.28
CA ALA A 43 10.80 -7.06 -7.49
C ALA A 43 11.05 -8.56 -7.31
N LEU A 44 10.32 -9.21 -6.39
CA LEU A 44 10.43 -10.64 -6.11
C LEU A 44 9.54 -11.51 -7.02
N GLY A 45 8.67 -10.92 -7.83
CA GLY A 45 7.68 -11.65 -8.65
C GLY A 45 6.60 -12.34 -7.80
N VAL A 46 6.33 -11.85 -6.60
CA VAL A 46 5.34 -12.43 -5.69
C VAL A 46 3.94 -11.97 -6.09
N VAL A 47 3.05 -12.93 -6.27
CA VAL A 47 1.61 -12.70 -6.45
C VAL A 47 0.94 -13.00 -5.13
N LYS A 48 0.06 -12.11 -4.65
CA LYS A 48 -0.78 -12.39 -3.49
C LYS A 48 -1.80 -13.50 -3.77
#